data_AF-A0A9W2ZAU2-F1
#
_entry.id   AF-A0A9W2ZAU2-F1
#
_cell.length_a   1.000
_cell.length_b   1.000
_cell.length_c   1.000
_cell.angle_alpha   90.00
_cell.angle_beta   90.00
_cell.angle_gamma   90.00
#
_symmetry.space_group_name_H-M   'P 1'
#
loop_
_entity.id
_entity.type
_entity.pdbx_description
1 polymer ?
#
loop_
_entity_poly.entity_id
_entity_poly.type
_entity_poly.pdbx_seq_one_letter_code
_entity_poly.pdbx_strand_id
1 'polypeptide(L)'
;MEDKDIQFKAHCLRELFKGRFTQDEMLRVLQEFDEDHRQALDFLIGEDPEQVSGFLRKTTNYIETLQEDSQHLLEFLDNSELVIRPSERLFACVTCNRSWWKKVPYRKEVSRCKKCLVRYDAIPKEREWGIGVFHCSRTPNCRTFKGWAVMGMTESICYICKTPVAVSEILSPKKSERAPSSKDTHQCNGFNCYNKNRVGAVASHVFSPTDQVPVCVHPKSRAAMPPGCCYLIWSVRHPSSGSTVSTFWDQGSLSSRSGIIPGY
;
A
#
# COMPACT_ATOMS: atom_id res chain seq x y z
N MET A 1 2.24 24.48 -20.02
CA MET A 1 2.46 23.15 -19.39
C MET A 1 1.94 23.18 -17.95
N GLU A 2 1.73 24.38 -17.41
CA GLU A 2 1.19 24.72 -16.09
C GLU A 2 -0.24 24.21 -15.83
N ASP A 3 -1.16 24.30 -16.80
CA ASP A 3 -2.58 23.95 -16.56
C ASP A 3 -2.80 22.48 -16.12
N LYS A 4 -1.93 21.57 -16.56
CA LYS A 4 -1.97 20.16 -16.12
C LYS A 4 -1.34 19.94 -14.74
N ASP A 5 -0.51 20.87 -14.27
CA ASP A 5 0.17 20.78 -12.99
C ASP A 5 -0.73 21.29 -11.85
N ILE A 6 -1.37 22.46 -12.03
CA ILE A 6 -2.34 22.99 -11.07
C ILE A 6 -3.54 22.04 -10.87
N GLN A 7 -4.04 21.42 -11.94
CA GLN A 7 -5.11 20.41 -11.87
C GLN A 7 -4.69 19.19 -11.05
N PHE A 8 -3.43 18.79 -11.16
CA PHE A 8 -2.88 17.68 -10.40
C PHE A 8 -2.70 18.07 -8.91
N LYS A 9 -2.20 19.27 -8.61
CA LYS A 9 -2.12 19.79 -7.24
C LYS A 9 -3.49 19.88 -6.59
N ALA A 10 -4.49 20.40 -7.31
CA ALA A 10 -5.87 20.48 -6.84
C ALA A 10 -6.44 19.09 -6.54
N HIS A 11 -6.14 18.11 -7.40
CA HIS A 11 -6.51 16.72 -7.16
C HIS A 11 -5.87 16.17 -5.88
N CYS A 12 -4.57 16.41 -5.68
CA CYS A 12 -3.87 15.97 -4.47
C CYS A 12 -4.53 16.58 -3.21
N LEU A 13 -4.70 17.90 -3.13
CA LEU A 13 -5.35 18.53 -1.98
C LEU A 13 -6.75 17.97 -1.73
N ARG A 14 -7.55 17.79 -2.79
CA ARG A 14 -8.88 17.17 -2.69
C ARG A 14 -8.84 15.78 -2.06
N GLU A 15 -7.83 14.99 -2.40
CA GLU A 15 -7.65 13.65 -1.86
C GLU A 15 -7.23 13.67 -0.39
N LEU A 16 -6.51 14.69 0.10
CA LEU A 16 -6.23 14.85 1.54
C LEU A 16 -7.51 15.00 2.34
N PHE A 17 -8.40 15.88 1.89
CA PHE A 17 -9.68 16.13 2.54
C PHE A 17 -10.75 15.08 2.19
N LYS A 18 -10.34 13.88 1.77
CA LYS A 18 -11.24 12.73 1.50
C LYS A 18 -12.36 13.04 0.49
N GLY A 19 -12.18 14.03 -0.38
CA GLY A 19 -13.22 14.47 -1.33
C GLY A 19 -14.34 15.32 -0.71
N ARG A 20 -14.12 15.90 0.48
CA ARG A 20 -15.00 16.89 1.11
C ARG A 20 -15.08 18.22 0.36
N PHE A 21 -14.16 18.39 -0.58
CA PHE A 21 -14.13 19.50 -1.50
C PHE A 21 -14.23 19.01 -2.94
N THR A 22 -14.79 19.84 -3.81
CA THR A 22 -14.84 19.61 -5.25
C THR A 22 -13.50 19.95 -5.89
N GLN A 23 -13.31 19.53 -7.15
CA GLN A 23 -12.11 19.92 -7.92
C GLN A 23 -12.04 21.46 -8.08
N ASP A 24 -13.17 22.09 -8.38
CA ASP A 24 -13.24 23.54 -8.61
C ASP A 24 -13.06 24.34 -7.32
N GLU A 25 -13.51 23.82 -6.17
CA GLU A 25 -13.18 24.38 -4.87
C GLU A 25 -11.67 24.37 -4.63
N MET A 26 -11.00 23.25 -4.89
CA MET A 26 -9.55 23.14 -4.69
C MET A 26 -8.74 23.98 -5.68
N LEU A 27 -9.20 24.11 -6.92
CA LEU A 27 -8.58 25.00 -7.90
C LEU A 27 -8.66 26.46 -7.45
N ARG A 28 -9.81 26.90 -6.94
CA ARG A 28 -9.97 28.27 -6.42
C ARG A 28 -9.05 28.54 -5.23
N VAL A 29 -8.95 27.60 -4.29
CA VAL A 29 -8.02 27.73 -3.16
C VAL A 29 -6.59 27.84 -3.69
N LEU A 30 -6.16 26.95 -4.58
CA LEU A 30 -4.80 27.01 -5.13
C LEU A 30 -4.52 28.30 -5.91
N GLN A 31 -5.50 28.84 -6.63
CA GLN A 31 -5.36 30.10 -7.36
C GLN A 31 -5.19 31.30 -6.42
N GLU A 32 -5.83 31.29 -5.25
CA GLU A 32 -5.68 32.33 -4.23
C GLU A 32 -4.26 32.36 -3.64
N PHE A 33 -3.62 31.21 -3.53
CA PHE A 33 -2.30 31.04 -2.91
C PHE A 33 -1.19 30.75 -3.93
N ASP A 34 -1.24 31.36 -5.12
CA ASP A 34 -0.20 31.26 -6.16
C ASP A 34 0.25 29.82 -6.52
N GLU A 35 -0.71 28.90 -6.54
CA GLU A 35 -0.52 27.45 -6.75
C GLU A 35 0.38 26.76 -5.70
N ASP A 36 0.58 27.38 -4.54
CA ASP A 36 1.25 26.81 -3.39
C ASP A 36 0.29 25.94 -2.57
N HIS A 37 0.46 24.64 -2.72
CA HIS A 37 -0.34 23.64 -2.02
C HIS A 37 -0.11 23.65 -0.50
N ARG A 38 1.00 24.20 0.00
CA ARG A 38 1.25 24.30 1.44
C ARG A 38 0.44 25.41 2.05
N GLN A 39 0.50 26.60 1.47
CA GLN A 39 -0.30 27.75 1.92
C GLN A 39 -1.80 27.46 1.79
N ALA A 40 -2.21 26.81 0.70
CA ALA A 40 -3.58 26.32 0.53
C ALA A 40 -4.01 25.33 1.63
N LEU A 41 -3.13 24.42 2.05
CA LEU A 41 -3.43 23.45 3.10
C LEU A 41 -3.45 24.09 4.49
N ASP A 42 -2.50 24.99 4.75
CA ASP A 42 -2.42 25.77 5.99
C ASP A 42 -3.67 26.65 6.17
N PHE A 43 -4.10 27.35 5.12
CA PHE A 43 -5.37 28.07 5.12
C PHE A 43 -6.57 27.18 5.45
N LEU A 44 -6.66 25.99 4.84
CA LEU A 44 -7.80 25.09 5.03
C LEU A 44 -7.87 24.47 6.43
N ILE A 45 -6.74 24.33 7.14
CA ILE A 45 -6.67 23.62 8.42
C ILE A 45 -6.37 24.53 9.60
N GLY A 46 -5.50 25.52 9.43
CA GLY A 46 -4.97 26.39 10.47
C GLY A 46 -5.67 27.75 10.58
N GLU A 47 -6.36 28.22 9.54
CA GLU A 47 -7.05 29.52 9.56
C GLU A 47 -8.41 29.44 10.27
N ASP A 48 -8.92 30.60 10.67
CA ASP A 48 -10.23 30.76 11.30
C ASP A 48 -11.36 30.12 10.45
N PRO A 49 -12.16 29.19 11.03
CA PRO A 49 -13.28 28.56 10.34
C PRO A 49 -14.22 29.55 9.65
N GLU A 50 -14.44 30.74 10.20
CA GLU A 50 -15.31 31.74 9.59
C GLU A 50 -14.77 32.25 8.26
N GLN A 51 -13.46 32.49 8.18
CA GLN A 51 -12.78 32.96 6.97
C GLN A 51 -12.80 31.90 5.88
N VAL A 52 -12.46 30.65 6.23
CA VAL A 52 -12.51 29.52 5.31
C VAL A 52 -13.95 29.25 4.85
N SER A 53 -14.92 29.37 5.74
CA SER A 53 -16.35 29.22 5.42
C SER A 53 -16.81 30.28 4.44
N GLY A 54 -16.39 31.55 4.62
CA GLY A 54 -16.71 32.66 3.75
C GLY A 54 -16.11 32.49 2.36
N PHE A 55 -14.85 32.03 2.29
CA PHE A 55 -14.17 31.77 1.03
C PHE A 55 -14.81 30.61 0.24
N LEU A 56 -15.07 29.49 0.91
CA LEU A 56 -15.62 28.28 0.27
C LEU A 56 -17.14 28.30 0.15
N ARG A 57 -17.81 29.27 0.77
CA ARG A 57 -19.28 29.36 0.89
C ARG A 57 -19.89 28.10 1.52
N LYS A 58 -19.23 27.57 2.55
CA LYS A 58 -19.72 26.45 3.37
C LYS A 58 -20.13 26.94 4.74
N THR A 59 -20.84 26.13 5.52
CA THR A 59 -21.21 26.49 6.89
C THR A 59 -20.00 26.40 7.82
N THR A 60 -19.88 27.32 8.77
CA THR A 60 -18.78 27.36 9.75
C THR A 60 -18.64 26.02 10.49
N ASN A 61 -19.75 25.47 11.00
CA ASN A 61 -19.76 24.17 11.68
C ASN A 61 -19.20 23.02 10.81
N TYR A 62 -19.39 23.08 9.48
CA TYR A 62 -18.83 22.07 8.57
C TYR A 62 -17.31 22.21 8.46
N ILE A 63 -16.79 23.44 8.46
CA ILE A 63 -15.36 23.72 8.42
C ILE A 63 -14.70 23.31 9.74
N GLU A 64 -15.31 23.64 10.89
CA GLU A 64 -14.81 23.23 12.21
C GLU A 64 -14.65 21.70 12.29
N THR A 65 -15.72 20.97 11.95
CA THR A 65 -15.69 19.48 11.91
C THR A 65 -14.62 18.97 10.94
N LEU A 66 -14.42 19.68 9.81
CA LEU A 66 -13.42 19.32 8.82
C LEU A 66 -12.00 19.52 9.32
N GLN A 67 -11.73 20.63 9.99
CA GLN A 67 -10.43 20.95 10.56
C GLN A 67 -10.08 19.95 11.66
N GLU A 68 -11.00 19.67 12.58
CA GLU A 68 -10.85 18.64 13.62
C GLU A 68 -10.50 17.26 13.02
N ASP A 69 -11.28 16.79 12.04
CA ASP A 69 -11.06 15.50 11.37
C ASP A 69 -9.75 15.44 10.57
N SER A 70 -9.18 16.60 10.24
CA SER A 70 -8.05 16.76 9.34
C SER A 70 -6.79 17.29 10.03
N GLN A 71 -6.78 17.47 11.35
CA GLN A 71 -5.62 17.98 12.10
C GLN A 71 -4.35 17.15 11.87
N HIS A 72 -4.48 15.82 11.73
CA HIS A 72 -3.37 14.91 11.39
C HIS A 72 -2.68 15.25 10.06
N LEU A 73 -3.31 16.05 9.18
CA LEU A 73 -2.69 16.51 7.95
C LEU A 73 -1.63 17.61 8.17
N LEU A 74 -1.67 18.32 9.31
CA LEU A 74 -0.63 19.29 9.68
C LEU A 74 0.74 18.61 9.84
N GLU A 75 0.77 17.36 10.31
CA GLU A 75 2.01 16.56 10.38
C GLU A 75 2.66 16.36 8.99
N PHE A 76 1.88 16.45 7.90
CA PHE A 76 2.42 16.38 6.53
C PHE A 76 3.03 17.72 6.07
N LEU A 77 2.59 18.86 6.62
CA LEU A 77 3.19 20.17 6.35
C LEU A 77 4.59 20.27 6.96
N ASP A 78 4.75 19.79 8.19
CA ASP A 78 6.03 19.81 8.93
C ASP A 78 7.11 18.95 8.25
N ASN A 79 6.71 17.80 7.70
CA ASN A 79 7.63 16.85 7.06
C ASN A 79 7.96 17.17 5.59
N SER A 80 7.45 18.28 5.05
CA SER A 80 7.84 18.83 3.74
C SER A 80 7.63 17.97 2.49
N GLU A 81 6.91 16.85 2.57
CA GLU A 81 6.61 15.99 1.42
C GLU A 81 5.10 15.76 1.29
N LEU A 82 4.35 16.79 0.85
CA LEU A 82 2.93 16.66 0.51
C LEU A 82 2.71 15.92 -0.83
N VAL A 83 3.48 14.87 -1.09
CA VAL A 83 3.29 14.04 -2.28
C VAL A 83 2.39 12.88 -1.90
N ILE A 84 1.08 13.03 -2.13
CA ILE A 84 0.12 11.94 -2.03
C ILE A 84 0.38 10.97 -3.18
N ARG A 85 1.35 10.09 -2.98
CA ARG A 85 1.64 9.05 -3.96
C ARG A 85 0.56 7.98 -3.85
N PRO A 86 -0.01 7.53 -4.98
CA PRO A 86 -0.86 6.35 -4.98
C PRO A 86 -0.14 5.20 -4.28
N SER A 87 -0.82 4.59 -3.32
CA SER A 87 -0.30 3.45 -2.58
C SER A 87 -0.36 2.21 -3.47
N GLU A 88 0.74 1.49 -3.63
CA GLU A 88 0.76 0.23 -4.37
C GLU A 88 0.57 -0.92 -3.39
N ARG A 89 -0.63 -1.54 -3.41
CA ARG A 89 -1.06 -2.49 -2.38
C ARG A 89 -1.42 -3.85 -2.95
N LEU A 90 -1.26 -4.87 -2.11
CA LEU A 90 -1.68 -6.24 -2.38
C LEU A 90 -3.12 -6.47 -1.94
N PHE A 91 -3.89 -7.14 -2.79
CA PHE A 91 -5.24 -7.59 -2.51
C PHE A 91 -5.35 -9.09 -2.77
N ALA A 92 -6.20 -9.79 -2.01
CA ALA A 92 -6.47 -11.20 -2.24
C ALA A 92 -7.93 -11.55 -1.98
N CYS A 93 -8.57 -12.17 -2.97
CA CYS A 93 -9.96 -12.60 -2.92
C CYS A 93 -10.03 -14.08 -2.54
N VAL A 94 -10.57 -14.36 -1.36
CA VAL A 94 -10.78 -15.72 -0.85
C VAL A 94 -11.71 -16.53 -1.76
N THR A 95 -12.83 -15.97 -2.19
CA THR A 95 -13.84 -16.65 -3.02
C THR A 95 -13.30 -17.06 -4.39
N CYS A 96 -12.46 -16.22 -5.00
CA CYS A 96 -11.91 -16.48 -6.32
C CYS A 96 -10.52 -17.15 -6.28
N ASN A 97 -9.95 -17.32 -5.09
CA ASN A 97 -8.59 -17.79 -4.86
C ASN A 97 -7.54 -17.06 -5.73
N ARG A 98 -7.60 -15.71 -5.76
CA ARG A 98 -6.73 -14.87 -6.59
C ARG A 98 -6.20 -13.69 -5.79
N SER A 99 -4.95 -13.32 -6.03
CA SER A 99 -4.35 -12.08 -5.54
C SER A 99 -3.91 -11.18 -6.68
N TRP A 100 -3.83 -9.88 -6.42
CA TRP A 100 -3.39 -8.89 -7.39
C TRP A 100 -2.80 -7.67 -6.67
N TRP A 101 -1.84 -7.03 -7.32
CA TRP A 101 -1.33 -5.74 -6.90
C TRP A 101 -2.06 -4.62 -7.62
N LYS A 102 -2.31 -3.51 -6.94
CA LYS A 102 -2.94 -2.34 -7.55
C LYS A 102 -2.45 -1.05 -6.90
N LYS A 103 -2.24 -0.02 -7.73
CA LYS A 103 -2.11 1.36 -7.28
C LYS A 103 -3.49 1.91 -6.92
N VAL A 104 -3.66 2.35 -5.69
CA VAL A 104 -4.90 2.85 -5.11
C VAL A 104 -4.63 4.17 -4.40
N PRO A 105 -5.61 5.08 -4.30
CA PRO A 105 -5.45 6.29 -3.49
C PRO A 105 -5.11 5.92 -2.04
N TYR A 106 -4.17 6.64 -1.42
CA TYR A 106 -3.72 6.35 -0.05
C TYR A 106 -4.89 6.33 0.96
N ARG A 107 -5.83 7.27 0.84
CA ARG A 107 -7.03 7.34 1.71
C ARG A 107 -8.04 6.20 1.53
N LYS A 108 -7.95 5.46 0.41
CA LYS A 108 -8.94 4.45 0.03
C LYS A 108 -8.21 3.30 -0.65
N GLU A 109 -7.50 2.53 0.15
CA GLU A 109 -6.79 1.34 -0.28
C GLU A 109 -7.78 0.17 -0.53
N VAL A 110 -8.77 0.41 -1.41
CA VAL A 110 -9.85 -0.52 -1.73
C VAL A 110 -9.77 -0.90 -3.20
N SER A 111 -9.92 -2.18 -3.49
CA SER A 111 -9.91 -2.69 -4.85
C SER A 111 -11.00 -3.71 -5.08
N ARG A 112 -11.53 -3.75 -6.30
CA ARG A 112 -12.57 -4.68 -6.71
C ARG A 112 -11.96 -5.90 -7.39
N CYS A 113 -12.33 -7.10 -6.94
CA CYS A 113 -11.94 -8.32 -7.64
C CYS A 113 -12.56 -8.34 -9.05
N LYS A 114 -11.75 -8.61 -10.08
CA LYS A 114 -12.23 -8.64 -11.47
C LYS A 114 -13.21 -9.78 -11.76
N LYS A 115 -13.25 -10.83 -10.93
CA LYS A 115 -14.11 -12.01 -11.15
C LYS A 115 -15.44 -11.92 -10.39
N CYS A 116 -15.42 -11.80 -9.07
CA CYS A 116 -16.65 -11.72 -8.27
C CYS A 116 -17.19 -10.29 -8.08
N LEU A 117 -16.48 -9.27 -8.55
CA LEU A 117 -16.86 -7.85 -8.43
C LEU A 117 -17.03 -7.34 -6.98
N VAL A 118 -16.64 -8.12 -5.98
CA VAL A 118 -16.62 -7.71 -4.57
C VAL A 118 -15.44 -6.77 -4.32
N ARG A 119 -15.67 -5.74 -3.51
CA ARG A 119 -14.65 -4.79 -3.03
C ARG A 119 -13.96 -5.34 -1.79
N TYR A 120 -12.66 -5.14 -1.72
CA TYR A 120 -11.78 -5.65 -0.68
C TYR A 120 -10.84 -4.55 -0.20
N ASP A 121 -10.55 -4.56 1.09
CA ASP A 121 -9.48 -3.76 1.69
C ASP A 121 -8.11 -4.35 1.33
N ALA A 122 -7.09 -3.51 1.25
CA ALA A 122 -5.72 -3.96 1.05
C ALA A 122 -5.30 -4.90 2.20
N ILE A 123 -4.44 -5.87 1.87
CA ILE A 123 -3.76 -6.66 2.90
C ILE A 123 -2.86 -5.72 3.70
N PRO A 124 -2.88 -5.74 5.04
CA PRO A 124 -1.99 -4.92 5.86
C PRO A 124 -0.52 -5.14 5.50
N LYS A 125 0.32 -4.10 5.53
CA LYS A 125 1.70 -4.16 5.00
C LYS A 125 2.53 -5.23 5.69
N GLU A 126 2.37 -5.31 7.01
CA GLU A 126 2.97 -6.28 7.91
C GLU A 126 2.49 -7.72 7.69
N ARG A 127 1.56 -7.92 6.75
CA ARG A 127 0.98 -9.22 6.36
C ARG A 127 1.01 -9.44 4.84
N GLU A 128 1.58 -8.51 4.08
CA GLU A 128 1.71 -8.68 2.63
C GLU A 128 2.61 -9.88 2.31
N TRP A 129 2.40 -10.50 1.16
CA TRP A 129 3.14 -11.68 0.75
C TRP A 129 3.45 -11.64 -0.75
N GLY A 130 4.58 -12.22 -1.13
CA GLY A 130 5.07 -12.13 -2.50
C GLY A 130 6.57 -12.33 -2.57
N ILE A 131 7.24 -11.62 -3.46
CA ILE A 131 8.70 -11.61 -3.55
C ILE A 131 9.22 -10.65 -2.49
N GLY A 132 9.84 -11.19 -1.45
CA GLY A 132 10.48 -10.44 -0.38
C GLY A 132 11.96 -10.17 -0.65
N VAL A 133 12.45 -9.07 -0.07
CA VAL A 133 13.87 -8.70 0.00
C VAL A 133 14.39 -9.02 1.40
N PHE A 134 15.56 -9.65 1.47
CA PHE A 134 16.23 -10.04 2.70
C PHE A 134 17.60 -9.35 2.76
N HIS A 135 17.82 -8.52 3.77
CA HIS A 135 19.08 -7.81 3.97
C HIS A 135 19.93 -8.54 5.02
N CYS A 136 21.01 -9.18 4.58
CA CYS A 136 21.95 -9.83 5.50
C CYS A 136 23.21 -8.99 5.65
N SER A 137 23.47 -8.48 6.86
CA SER A 137 24.66 -7.68 7.20
C SER A 137 25.60 -8.40 8.18
N ARG A 138 25.39 -9.70 8.43
CA ARG A 138 26.10 -10.44 9.47
C ARG A 138 27.60 -10.58 9.22
N THR A 139 28.02 -10.71 7.96
CA THR A 139 29.44 -10.73 7.56
C THR A 139 29.64 -9.80 6.35
N PRO A 140 30.86 -9.30 6.10
CA PRO A 140 31.14 -8.35 5.00
C PRO A 140 30.78 -8.89 3.61
N ASN A 141 30.78 -10.22 3.45
CA ASN A 141 30.46 -10.87 2.18
C ASN A 141 28.96 -11.12 1.99
N CYS A 142 28.15 -10.96 3.04
CA CYS A 142 26.71 -11.13 2.93
C CYS A 142 26.11 -10.07 2.02
N ARG A 143 25.11 -10.49 1.22
CA ARG A 143 24.44 -9.62 0.27
C ARG A 143 22.94 -9.67 0.49
N THR A 144 22.27 -8.64 0.00
CA THR A 144 20.83 -8.65 -0.14
C THR A 144 20.41 -9.73 -1.14
N PHE A 145 19.44 -10.55 -0.77
CA PHE A 145 18.88 -11.58 -1.64
C PHE A 145 17.36 -11.53 -1.65
N LYS A 146 16.73 -12.29 -2.55
CA LYS A 146 15.28 -12.34 -2.70
C LYS A 146 14.74 -13.75 -2.57
N GLY A 147 13.48 -13.83 -2.18
CA GLY A 147 12.76 -15.08 -2.04
C GLY A 147 11.28 -14.85 -1.90
N TRP A 148 10.48 -15.91 -1.97
CA TRP A 148 9.07 -15.79 -1.63
C TRP A 148 8.91 -15.68 -0.12
N ALA A 149 8.09 -14.74 0.32
CA ALA A 149 7.98 -14.37 1.72
C ALA A 149 6.59 -13.82 2.07
N VAL A 150 6.27 -13.91 3.36
CA VAL A 150 5.20 -13.18 4.05
C VAL A 150 5.88 -12.22 5.01
N MET A 151 5.51 -10.94 4.95
CA MET A 151 5.99 -9.91 5.87
C MET A 151 5.71 -10.32 7.32
N GLY A 152 6.65 -10.06 8.22
CA GLY A 152 6.51 -10.37 9.65
C GLY A 152 6.54 -11.85 10.03
N MET A 153 6.57 -12.79 9.08
CA MET A 153 6.57 -14.23 9.37
C MET A 153 7.73 -15.00 8.74
N THR A 154 8.11 -14.65 7.51
CA THR A 154 9.09 -15.44 6.77
C THR A 154 10.51 -15.04 7.13
N GLU A 155 11.27 -16.05 7.50
CA GLU A 155 12.73 -16.00 7.56
C GLU A 155 13.30 -16.89 6.47
N SER A 156 14.32 -16.40 5.78
CA SER A 156 15.07 -17.17 4.80
C SER A 156 16.53 -17.30 5.23
N ILE A 157 17.12 -18.47 4.97
CA ILE A 157 18.51 -18.72 5.28
C ILE A 157 19.40 -17.94 4.30
N CYS A 158 20.34 -17.15 4.83
CA CYS A 158 21.36 -16.50 4.01
C CYS A 158 22.27 -17.55 3.36
N TYR A 159 22.49 -17.43 2.04
CA TYR A 159 23.31 -18.40 1.31
C TYR A 159 24.78 -18.44 1.75
N ILE A 160 25.28 -17.35 2.34
CA ILE A 160 26.69 -17.18 2.72
C ILE A 160 26.92 -17.56 4.18
N CYS A 161 26.34 -16.84 5.14
CA CYS A 161 26.56 -17.09 6.57
C CYS A 161 25.62 -18.13 7.19
N LYS A 162 24.64 -18.64 6.43
CA LYS A 162 23.63 -19.62 6.88
C LYS A 162 22.76 -19.17 8.06
N THR A 163 22.82 -17.91 8.46
CA THR A 163 21.95 -17.34 9.48
C THR A 163 20.53 -17.12 8.93
N PRO A 164 19.47 -17.34 9.72
CA PRO A 164 18.12 -16.90 9.37
C PRO A 164 18.07 -15.37 9.23
N VAL A 165 17.44 -14.89 8.17
CA VAL A 165 17.25 -13.46 7.90
C VAL A 165 15.76 -13.21 7.69
N ALA A 166 15.20 -12.29 8.47
CA ALA A 166 13.82 -11.86 8.33
C ALA A 166 13.62 -11.04 7.04
N VAL A 167 12.43 -11.14 6.45
CA VAL A 167 12.06 -10.31 5.30
C VAL A 167 11.97 -8.84 5.71
N SER A 168 12.53 -7.97 4.87
CA SER A 168 12.55 -6.51 5.12
C SER A 168 11.47 -5.76 4.34
N GLU A 169 11.17 -6.19 3.11
CA GLU A 169 10.15 -5.58 2.25
C GLU A 169 9.53 -6.65 1.36
N ILE A 170 8.23 -6.54 1.06
CA ILE A 170 7.56 -7.28 0.00
C ILE A 170 7.43 -6.39 -1.24
N LEU A 171 7.95 -6.88 -2.37
CA LEU A 171 7.95 -6.15 -3.63
C LEU A 171 6.65 -6.38 -4.39
N SER A 172 6.11 -5.28 -4.94
CA SER A 172 5.11 -5.35 -6.01
C SER A 172 5.74 -5.95 -7.29
N PRO A 173 4.93 -6.48 -8.24
CA PRO A 173 5.45 -7.10 -9.45
C PRO A 173 6.38 -6.18 -10.23
N LYS A 174 6.01 -4.90 -10.39
CA LYS A 174 6.83 -3.89 -11.07
C LYS A 174 8.17 -3.65 -10.38
N LYS A 175 8.19 -3.62 -9.05
CA LYS A 175 9.44 -3.51 -8.27
C LYS A 175 10.26 -4.79 -8.37
N SER A 176 9.61 -5.94 -8.39
CA SER A 176 10.27 -7.26 -8.45
C SER A 176 10.98 -7.48 -9.79
N GLU A 177 10.38 -7.07 -10.91
CA GLU A 177 10.94 -7.18 -12.26
C GLU A 177 12.21 -6.33 -12.44
N ARG A 178 12.22 -5.13 -11.85
CA ARG A 178 13.37 -4.20 -11.93
C ARG A 178 14.55 -4.63 -11.07
N ALA A 179 14.31 -5.52 -10.13
CA ALA A 179 15.30 -5.85 -9.13
C ALA A 179 16.08 -7.11 -9.58
N PRO A 180 17.40 -7.20 -9.36
CA PRO A 180 18.24 -8.29 -9.87
C PRO A 180 17.71 -9.70 -9.54
N SER A 181 17.54 -10.56 -10.54
CA SER A 181 17.08 -11.94 -10.33
C SER A 181 18.18 -12.75 -9.64
N SER A 182 17.88 -13.31 -8.46
CA SER A 182 18.74 -14.34 -7.86
C SER A 182 18.36 -15.68 -8.46
N LYS A 183 19.36 -16.44 -8.95
CA LYS A 183 19.18 -17.84 -9.36
C LYS A 183 18.99 -18.77 -8.17
N ASP A 184 19.32 -18.30 -6.97
CA ASP A 184 19.30 -19.11 -5.76
C ASP A 184 17.87 -19.24 -5.24
N THR A 185 17.41 -20.49 -5.14
CA THR A 185 16.11 -20.83 -4.59
C THR A 185 16.10 -20.60 -3.08
N HIS A 186 15.30 -19.63 -2.62
CA HIS A 186 15.11 -19.36 -1.18
C HIS A 186 14.79 -20.62 -0.38
N GLN A 187 15.38 -20.72 0.80
CA GLN A 187 15.07 -21.72 1.83
C GLN A 187 14.39 -20.98 2.99
N CYS A 188 13.07 -20.99 3.00
CA CYS A 188 12.28 -20.31 4.04
C CYS A 188 11.95 -21.23 5.23
N ASN A 189 11.55 -20.62 6.35
CA ASN A 189 11.03 -21.28 7.54
C ASN A 189 9.60 -21.85 7.39
N GLY A 190 8.99 -21.76 6.19
CA GLY A 190 7.63 -22.24 5.97
C GLY A 190 7.51 -23.77 6.05
N PHE A 191 6.52 -24.28 6.79
CA PHE A 191 6.35 -25.75 6.99
C PHE A 191 6.11 -26.53 5.68
N ASN A 192 5.49 -25.88 4.70
CA ASN A 192 5.20 -26.41 3.38
C ASN A 192 6.21 -25.98 2.31
N CYS A 193 7.38 -25.46 2.68
CA CYS A 193 8.42 -25.07 1.71
C CYS A 193 8.76 -26.26 0.80
N TYR A 194 8.77 -26.06 -0.53
CA TYR A 194 9.14 -27.13 -1.47
C TYR A 194 10.65 -27.44 -1.46
N ASN A 195 11.47 -26.47 -1.07
CA ASN A 195 12.93 -26.59 -1.01
C ASN A 195 13.36 -27.05 0.40
N LYS A 196 12.92 -28.25 0.81
CA LYS A 196 13.10 -28.81 2.17
C LYS A 196 14.52 -29.33 2.42
N ASN A 197 15.54 -28.46 2.34
CA ASN A 197 16.85 -28.76 2.92
C ASN A 197 16.95 -28.27 4.37
N ARG A 198 15.92 -28.55 5.20
CA ARG A 198 16.05 -28.43 6.65
C ARG A 198 16.39 -29.79 7.26
N VAL A 199 17.63 -29.89 7.72
CA VAL A 199 17.99 -30.63 8.93
C VAL A 199 17.15 -30.04 10.06
N GLY A 200 16.31 -30.84 10.74
CA GLY A 200 15.54 -30.41 11.90
C GLY A 200 14.11 -29.90 11.64
N ALA A 201 13.40 -30.46 10.65
CA ALA A 201 11.94 -30.35 10.64
C ALA A 201 11.40 -31.06 11.89
N VAL A 202 10.94 -30.31 12.88
CA VAL A 202 10.14 -30.86 13.98
C VAL A 202 8.81 -31.28 13.37
N ALA A 203 8.77 -32.51 12.86
CA ALA A 203 7.56 -33.22 12.50
C ALA A 203 6.87 -33.71 13.79
N SER A 204 6.44 -32.77 14.64
CA SER A 204 5.49 -33.02 15.72
C SER A 204 5.28 -31.73 16.49
N HIS A 205 4.30 -30.95 16.08
CA HIS A 205 3.57 -30.13 17.03
C HIS A 205 2.10 -30.27 16.66
N VAL A 206 1.34 -30.81 17.60
CA VAL A 206 -0.11 -30.71 17.61
C VAL A 206 -0.38 -29.22 17.81
N PHE A 207 -0.73 -28.50 16.75
CA PHE A 207 -0.86 -27.05 16.78
C PHE A 207 -2.29 -26.62 17.13
N SER A 208 -2.38 -25.66 18.05
CA SER A 208 -3.62 -24.98 18.44
C SER A 208 -3.99 -23.92 17.37
N PRO A 209 -5.27 -23.58 17.16
CA PRO A 209 -5.73 -22.65 16.11
C PRO A 209 -5.22 -21.20 16.21
N THR A 210 -4.51 -20.86 17.29
CA THR A 210 -4.04 -19.50 17.60
C THR A 210 -2.61 -19.21 17.17
N ASP A 211 -1.79 -20.24 16.90
CA ASP A 211 -0.40 -20.04 16.50
C ASP A 211 -0.31 -19.80 14.98
N GLN A 212 0.09 -18.60 14.57
CA GLN A 212 0.31 -18.29 13.16
C GLN A 212 1.58 -19.01 12.67
N VAL A 213 1.42 -20.20 12.11
CA VAL A 213 2.53 -21.00 11.59
C VAL A 213 3.06 -20.36 10.29
N PRO A 214 4.39 -20.19 10.12
CA PRO A 214 4.97 -19.69 8.88
C PRO A 214 4.62 -20.59 7.69
N VAL A 215 4.04 -20.01 6.64
CA VAL A 215 3.67 -20.72 5.40
C VAL A 215 4.51 -20.20 4.25
N CYS A 216 5.08 -21.11 3.47
CA CYS A 216 5.77 -20.79 2.23
C CYS A 216 4.75 -20.39 1.15
N VAL A 217 4.88 -19.18 0.63
CA VAL A 217 4.00 -18.61 -0.41
C VAL A 217 4.53 -18.83 -1.83
N HIS A 218 5.60 -19.62 -1.99
CA HIS A 218 6.13 -19.96 -3.30
C HIS A 218 5.08 -20.71 -4.15
N PRO A 219 4.95 -20.42 -5.47
CA PRO A 219 3.97 -21.06 -6.34
C PRO A 219 4.01 -22.59 -6.30
N LYS A 220 5.19 -23.21 -6.30
CA LYS A 220 5.34 -24.68 -6.15
C LYS A 220 4.80 -25.20 -4.82
N SER A 221 5.13 -24.56 -3.70
CA SER A 221 4.61 -24.93 -2.37
C SER A 221 3.09 -24.77 -2.33
N ARG A 222 2.57 -23.69 -2.92
CA ARG A 222 1.12 -23.41 -2.99
C ARG A 222 0.36 -24.41 -3.85
N ALA A 223 0.93 -24.81 -4.99
CA ALA A 223 0.32 -25.80 -5.88
C ALA A 223 0.24 -27.20 -5.25
N ALA A 224 1.14 -27.51 -4.31
CA ALA A 224 1.14 -28.76 -3.56
C ALA A 224 0.15 -28.76 -2.37
N MET A 225 -0.48 -27.63 -2.04
CA MET A 225 -1.46 -27.57 -0.95
C MET A 225 -2.82 -28.13 -1.39
N PRO A 226 -3.57 -28.78 -0.48
CA PRO A 226 -4.91 -29.27 -0.78
C PRO A 226 -5.83 -28.14 -1.27
N PRO A 227 -6.74 -28.40 -2.24
CA PRO A 227 -7.76 -27.44 -2.64
C PRO A 227 -8.56 -26.95 -1.42
N GLY A 228 -8.72 -25.64 -1.26
CA GLY A 228 -9.43 -25.04 -0.12
C GLY A 228 -8.57 -24.80 1.13
N CYS A 229 -7.36 -25.37 1.19
CA CYS A 229 -6.40 -25.07 2.25
C CYS A 229 -5.70 -23.74 1.94
N CYS A 230 -6.23 -22.64 2.45
CA CYS A 230 -5.60 -21.34 2.25
C CYS A 230 -5.12 -20.71 3.55
N TYR A 231 -3.90 -21.05 3.91
CA TYR A 231 -3.13 -20.41 4.97
C TYR A 231 -2.55 -19.05 4.56
N LEU A 232 -2.96 -18.51 3.39
CA LEU A 232 -2.56 -17.18 2.98
C LEU A 232 -3.47 -16.16 3.63
N ILE A 233 -2.90 -14.99 3.88
CA ILE A 233 -3.63 -13.86 4.39
C ILE A 233 -4.49 -13.31 3.25
N TRP A 234 -5.80 -13.23 3.50
CA TRP A 234 -6.81 -12.76 2.56
C TRP A 234 -7.20 -11.31 2.86
N SER A 235 -7.61 -10.59 1.83
CA SER A 235 -8.23 -9.29 2.03
C SER A 235 -9.57 -9.44 2.74
N VAL A 236 -9.85 -8.51 3.66
CA VAL A 236 -11.17 -8.34 4.26
C VAL A 236 -12.12 -7.74 3.21
N ARG A 237 -13.38 -8.21 3.20
CA ARG A 237 -14.40 -7.64 2.34
C ARG A 237 -14.70 -6.21 2.81
N HIS A 238 -14.56 -5.25 1.91
CA HIS A 238 -14.86 -3.86 2.21
C HIS A 238 -16.38 -3.65 2.28
N PRO A 239 -16.96 -3.25 3.43
CA PRO A 239 -18.35 -2.87 3.51
C PRO A 239 -18.53 -1.60 2.67
N SER A 240 -19.32 -1.67 1.60
CA SER A 240 -19.59 -0.48 0.81
C SER A 240 -20.54 0.41 1.61
N SER A 241 -20.02 1.39 2.35
CA SER A 241 -20.86 2.50 2.80
C SER A 241 -21.28 3.27 1.56
N GLY A 242 -22.60 3.35 1.32
CA GLY A 242 -23.16 4.14 0.24
C GLY A 242 -22.94 5.62 0.53
N SER A 243 -21.73 6.12 0.28
CA SER A 243 -21.44 7.55 0.32
C SER A 243 -21.61 8.09 -1.09
N THR A 244 -22.71 8.80 -1.30
CA THR A 244 -23.10 9.48 -2.54
C THR A 244 -22.28 10.75 -2.76
N VAL A 245 -20.96 10.62 -2.84
CA VAL A 245 -20.13 11.67 -3.43
C VAL A 245 -19.59 11.14 -4.73
N SER A 246 -20.11 11.70 -5.84
CA SER A 246 -19.68 11.40 -7.19
C SER A 246 -18.22 11.85 -7.36
N THR A 247 -17.25 10.96 -7.08
CA THR A 247 -15.87 11.18 -7.51
C THR A 247 -15.82 10.94 -9.01
N PHE A 248 -16.12 11.99 -9.78
CA PHE A 248 -16.22 11.98 -11.24
C PHE A 248 -14.83 11.91 -11.88
N TRP A 249 -14.06 10.85 -11.62
CA TRP A 249 -12.90 10.44 -12.42
C TRP A 249 -12.68 8.93 -12.23
N ASP A 250 -12.79 8.18 -13.32
CA ASP A 250 -12.61 6.74 -13.34
C ASP A 250 -11.18 6.32 -12.99
N GLN A 251 -11.05 5.16 -12.36
CA GLN A 251 -9.80 4.53 -11.92
C GLN A 251 -8.76 4.33 -13.04
N GLY A 252 -9.10 4.60 -14.31
CA GLY A 252 -8.20 4.60 -15.45
C GLY A 252 -7.15 5.71 -15.42
N SER A 253 -7.45 6.88 -14.85
CA SER A 253 -6.56 8.05 -14.89
C SER A 253 -5.32 7.95 -13.99
N LEU A 254 -5.25 6.99 -13.07
CA LEU A 254 -4.04 6.73 -12.26
C LEU A 254 -2.96 5.95 -13.02
N SER A 255 -3.27 5.42 -14.21
CA SER A 255 -2.38 4.56 -14.97
C SER A 255 -1.40 5.34 -15.86
N SER A 256 -1.60 6.65 -16.05
CA SER A 256 -1.02 7.43 -17.16
C SER A 256 0.19 8.31 -16.83
N ARG A 257 0.76 8.27 -15.62
CA ARG A 257 2.03 8.98 -15.33
C ARG A 257 2.99 8.16 -14.45
N SER A 258 3.68 7.23 -15.09
CA SER A 258 5.04 6.85 -14.68
C SER A 258 5.98 7.23 -15.81
N GLY A 259 6.58 8.40 -15.72
CA GLY A 259 7.54 8.86 -16.72
C GLY A 259 8.00 10.29 -16.43
N ILE A 260 9.32 10.42 -16.29
CA ILE A 260 10.15 11.62 -16.29
C ILE A 260 10.52 12.14 -14.89
N ILE A 261 11.63 11.61 -14.38
CA ILE A 261 12.56 12.36 -13.53
C ILE A 261 13.50 13.06 -14.53
N PRO A 262 13.63 14.39 -14.57
CA PRO A 262 14.72 15.03 -15.28
C PRO A 262 16.00 14.73 -14.50
N GLY A 263 16.95 14.06 -15.14
CA GLY A 263 18.31 13.94 -14.64
C GLY A 263 18.98 15.31 -14.62
N TYR A 264 19.70 15.57 -13.53
CA TYR A 264 20.94 16.33 -13.59
C TYR A 264 22.07 15.37 -13.95
#